data_AF-A0A932CPT6-F1
#
_entry.id   AF-A0A932CPT6-F1
#
_cell.length_a   1.000
_cell.length_b   1.000
_cell.length_c   1.000
_cell.angle_alpha   90.00
_cell.angle_beta   90.00
_cell.angle_gamma   90.00
#
_symmetry.space_group_name_H-M   'P 1'
#
loop_
_entity.id
_entity.type
_entity.pdbx_description
1 polymer ?
#
loop_
_entity_poly.entity_id
_entity_poly.type
_entity_poly.pdbx_seq_one_letter_code
_entity_poly.pdbx_strand_id
1 'polypeptide(L)'
;MKAIDSNLLVYASLANHPAMTACEQYIAAHPAWLTNIVNLVELHRVLIGVYGVSESDADAKFTDFRNAIVFEDLTGALASAALPLRHTHGIDFNDAVLLQTCHQRGVTVLATDDSKLAAAGAELGIVIENPIDTALRAQMKQWEDQNLPAKGLPRILMRIHRWIGQRDAALAADFYSATQGLSRLV
;
A
#
# COMPACT_ATOMS: atom_id res chain seq x y z
N MET A 1 20.10 -1.98 -8.15
CA MET A 1 18.65 -2.28 -8.08
C MET A 1 18.20 -2.02 -6.66
N LYS A 2 17.03 -1.41 -6.48
CA LYS A 2 16.45 -1.10 -5.17
C LYS A 2 15.11 -1.81 -5.02
N ALA A 3 14.69 -2.11 -3.80
CA ALA A 3 13.35 -2.62 -3.53
C ALA A 3 12.39 -1.46 -3.23
N ILE A 4 11.12 -1.62 -3.58
CA ILE A 4 10.07 -0.65 -3.31
C ILE A 4 8.84 -1.30 -2.70
N ASP A 5 8.35 -0.67 -1.65
CA ASP A 5 7.12 -1.02 -0.96
C ASP A 5 5.88 -0.46 -1.69
N SER A 6 4.75 -1.12 -1.50
CA SER A 6 3.46 -0.75 -2.06
C SER A 6 3.00 0.66 -1.66
N ASN A 7 3.31 1.16 -0.47
CA ASN A 7 2.87 2.50 -0.03
C ASN A 7 3.38 3.63 -0.95
N LEU A 8 4.64 3.58 -1.39
CA LEU A 8 5.20 4.58 -2.30
C LEU A 8 4.59 4.48 -3.70
N LEU A 9 4.31 3.26 -4.17
CA LEU A 9 3.60 3.03 -5.43
C LEU A 9 2.15 3.54 -5.36
N VAL A 10 1.48 3.37 -4.22
CA VAL A 10 0.15 3.93 -3.95
C VAL A 10 0.22 5.44 -4.05
N TYR A 11 1.12 6.10 -3.33
CA TYR A 11 1.23 7.56 -3.35
C TYR A 11 1.54 8.11 -4.75
N ALA A 12 2.42 7.46 -5.50
CA ALA A 12 2.72 7.82 -6.88
C ALA A 12 1.51 7.66 -7.83
N SER A 13 0.50 6.88 -7.45
CA SER A 13 -0.67 6.60 -8.30
C SER A 13 -1.86 7.53 -8.04
N LEU A 14 -1.85 8.29 -6.94
CA LEU A 14 -2.99 9.06 -6.49
C LEU A 14 -2.96 10.48 -7.02
N ALA A 15 -3.83 10.77 -7.99
CA ALA A 15 -4.02 12.13 -8.49
C ALA A 15 -4.31 13.11 -7.36
N ASN A 16 -3.61 14.25 -7.35
CA ASN A 16 -3.73 15.32 -6.35
C ASN A 16 -3.37 14.92 -4.90
N HIS A 17 -2.73 13.76 -4.68
CA HIS A 17 -2.19 13.41 -3.38
C HIS A 17 -0.89 14.20 -3.11
N PRO A 18 -0.66 14.77 -1.92
CA PRO A 18 0.53 15.59 -1.65
C PRO A 18 1.85 14.89 -1.96
N ALA A 19 1.93 13.58 -1.69
CA ALA A 19 3.13 12.78 -1.93
C ALA A 19 3.34 12.32 -3.37
N MET A 20 2.38 12.55 -4.27
CA MET A 20 2.42 12.01 -5.64
C MET A 20 3.72 12.40 -6.36
N THR A 21 3.99 13.70 -6.46
CA THR A 21 5.16 14.21 -7.19
C THR A 21 6.48 13.75 -6.57
N ALA A 22 6.59 13.72 -5.24
CA ALA A 22 7.80 13.27 -4.57
C ALA A 22 8.08 11.79 -4.84
N CYS A 23 7.05 10.94 -4.76
CA CYS A 23 7.19 9.51 -5.07
C CYS A 23 7.47 9.26 -6.55
N GLU A 24 6.78 9.94 -7.47
CA GLU A 24 7.03 9.82 -8.92
C GLU A 24 8.45 10.20 -9.29
N GLN A 25 8.92 11.37 -8.82
CA GLN A 25 10.30 11.83 -9.08
C GLN A 25 11.32 10.86 -8.49
N TYR A 26 11.06 10.36 -7.28
CA TYR A 26 11.93 9.42 -6.62
C TYR A 26 12.01 8.08 -7.36
N ILE A 27 10.88 7.55 -7.84
CA ILE A 27 10.83 6.34 -8.66
C ILE A 27 11.57 6.56 -9.99
N ALA A 28 11.31 7.68 -10.68
CA ALA A 28 11.90 8.00 -11.98
C ALA A 28 13.42 8.26 -11.92
N ALA A 29 13.93 8.76 -10.79
CA ALA A 29 15.36 9.01 -10.60
C ALA A 29 16.22 7.73 -10.51
N HIS A 30 15.59 6.56 -10.39
CA HIS A 30 16.29 5.29 -10.23
C HIS A 30 15.99 4.33 -11.38
N PRO A 31 17.01 3.67 -11.94
CA PRO A 31 16.86 2.94 -13.21
C PRO A 31 16.20 1.56 -13.07
N ALA A 32 16.13 0.98 -11.87
CA ALA A 32 15.63 -0.38 -11.68
C ALA A 32 15.08 -0.62 -10.26
N TRP A 33 13.82 -1.01 -10.21
CA TRP A 33 13.07 -1.35 -8.99
C TRP A 33 12.72 -2.84 -8.95
N LEU A 34 12.70 -3.37 -7.73
CA LEU A 34 12.24 -4.70 -7.38
C LEU A 34 11.04 -4.61 -6.43
N THR A 35 10.02 -5.43 -6.64
CA THR A 35 8.97 -5.67 -5.65
C THR A 35 8.50 -7.13 -5.72
N ASN A 36 7.37 -7.47 -5.11
CA ASN A 36 6.77 -8.80 -5.22
C ASN A 36 5.29 -8.70 -5.63
N ILE A 37 4.71 -9.80 -6.11
CA ILE A 37 3.32 -9.83 -6.56
C ILE A 37 2.31 -9.49 -5.45
N VAL A 38 2.62 -9.81 -4.19
CA VAL A 38 1.76 -9.50 -3.03
C VAL A 38 1.66 -7.98 -2.83
N ASN A 39 2.77 -7.26 -3.00
CA ASN A 39 2.82 -5.80 -2.98
C ASN A 39 1.98 -5.16 -4.08
N LEU A 40 1.97 -5.72 -5.30
CA LEU A 40 1.14 -5.21 -6.39
C LEU A 40 -0.35 -5.47 -6.15
N VAL A 41 -0.70 -6.62 -5.58
CA VAL A 41 -2.08 -6.91 -5.16
C VAL A 41 -2.51 -5.98 -4.02
N GLU A 42 -1.61 -5.69 -3.07
CA GLU A 42 -1.87 -4.72 -2.02
C GLU A 42 -2.11 -3.31 -2.58
N LEU A 43 -1.24 -2.83 -3.47
CA LEU A 43 -1.41 -1.56 -4.17
C LEU A 43 -2.82 -1.45 -4.75
N HIS A 44 -3.25 -2.44 -5.55
CA HIS A 44 -4.58 -2.47 -6.17
C HIS A 44 -5.71 -2.38 -5.13
N ARG A 45 -5.63 -3.24 -4.10
CA ARG A 45 -6.59 -3.29 -3.00
C ARG A 45 -6.67 -1.96 -2.25
N VAL A 46 -5.55 -1.28 -2.04
CA VAL A 46 -5.46 -0.01 -1.31
C VAL A 46 -6.03 1.14 -2.14
N LEU A 47 -5.70 1.21 -3.44
CA LEU A 47 -6.24 2.23 -4.35
C LEU A 47 -7.77 2.22 -4.32
N ILE A 48 -8.40 1.06 -4.47
CA ILE A 48 -9.86 0.94 -4.46
C ILE A 48 -10.40 1.10 -3.04
N GLY A 49 -9.88 0.31 -2.11
CA GLY A 49 -10.48 0.13 -0.79
C GLY A 49 -10.25 1.30 0.16
N VAL A 50 -9.14 2.02 0.02
CA VAL A 50 -8.79 3.14 0.89
C VAL A 50 -9.06 4.45 0.20
N TYR A 51 -8.57 4.60 -1.03
CA TYR A 51 -8.62 5.87 -1.75
C TYR A 51 -9.81 6.01 -2.69
N GLY A 52 -10.60 4.96 -2.89
CA GLY A 52 -11.79 5.01 -3.74
C GLY A 52 -11.50 5.22 -5.22
N VAL A 53 -10.29 4.86 -5.66
CA VAL A 53 -9.95 4.80 -7.07
C VAL A 53 -10.85 3.76 -7.76
N SER A 54 -11.27 4.03 -9.00
CA SER A 54 -12.10 3.09 -9.75
C SER A 54 -11.33 1.79 -10.01
N GLU A 55 -12.05 0.67 -10.16
CA GLU A 55 -11.41 -0.63 -10.46
C GLU A 55 -10.61 -0.57 -11.76
N SER A 56 -11.16 0.07 -12.81
CA SER A 56 -10.47 0.22 -14.10
C SER A 56 -9.17 1.03 -14.00
N ASP A 57 -9.16 2.11 -13.20
CA ASP A 57 -7.95 2.90 -13.02
C ASP A 57 -6.92 2.15 -12.17
N ALA A 58 -7.36 1.40 -11.16
CA ALA A 58 -6.49 0.56 -10.35
C ALA A 58 -5.87 -0.60 -11.18
N ASP A 59 -6.64 -1.21 -12.07
CA ASP A 59 -6.17 -2.24 -13.01
C ASP A 59 -5.13 -1.68 -13.99
N ALA A 60 -5.36 -0.47 -14.50
CA ALA A 60 -4.41 0.22 -15.35
C ALA A 60 -3.09 0.48 -14.61
N LYS A 61 -3.14 1.01 -13.37
CA LYS A 61 -1.95 1.23 -12.54
C LYS A 61 -1.21 -0.06 -12.19
N PHE A 62 -1.94 -1.14 -11.87
CA PHE A 62 -1.35 -2.45 -11.67
C PHE A 62 -0.56 -2.90 -12.90
N THR A 63 -1.16 -2.75 -14.09
CA THR A 63 -0.54 -3.11 -15.37
C THR A 63 0.70 -2.26 -15.66
N ASP A 64 0.61 -0.95 -15.45
CA ASP A 64 1.74 -0.02 -15.65
C ASP A 64 2.95 -0.42 -14.79
N PHE A 65 2.76 -0.64 -13.48
CA PHE A 65 3.86 -1.04 -12.61
C PHE A 65 4.38 -2.44 -12.89
N ARG A 66 3.50 -3.38 -13.25
CA ARG A 66 3.91 -4.73 -13.65
C ARG A 66 4.87 -4.67 -14.85
N ASN A 67 4.70 -3.72 -15.74
CA ASN A 67 5.56 -3.53 -16.91
C ASN A 67 6.82 -2.71 -16.61
N ALA A 68 6.77 -1.83 -15.60
CA ALA A 68 7.86 -0.91 -15.27
C ALA A 68 8.84 -1.43 -14.18
N ILE A 69 8.40 -2.38 -13.35
CA ILE A 69 9.12 -2.85 -12.16
C ILE A 69 9.39 -4.34 -12.28
N VAL A 70 10.57 -4.79 -11.86
CA VAL A 70 10.85 -6.23 -11.71
C VAL A 70 10.06 -6.71 -10.49
N PHE A 71 9.21 -7.72 -10.65
CA PHE A 71 8.48 -8.29 -9.52
C PHE A 71 8.79 -9.78 -9.37
N GLU A 72 8.88 -10.23 -8.12
CA GLU A 72 8.97 -11.65 -7.77
C GLU A 72 7.60 -12.26 -7.55
N ASP A 73 7.41 -13.48 -8.08
CA ASP A 73 6.25 -14.30 -7.76
C ASP A 73 6.34 -14.86 -6.34
N LEU A 74 5.18 -15.01 -5.69
CA LEU A 74 5.10 -15.68 -4.39
C LEU A 74 5.18 -17.19 -4.57
N THR A 75 6.34 -17.77 -4.30
CA THR A 75 6.51 -19.22 -4.25
C THR A 75 6.26 -19.76 -2.84
N GLY A 76 5.95 -21.06 -2.73
CA GLY A 76 5.80 -21.71 -1.42
C GLY A 76 7.06 -21.63 -0.55
N ALA A 77 8.25 -21.67 -1.16
CA ALA A 77 9.53 -21.51 -0.47
C ALA A 77 9.72 -20.08 0.07
N LEU A 78 9.41 -19.07 -0.76
CA LEU A 78 9.45 -17.66 -0.35
C LEU A 78 8.47 -17.38 0.80
N ALA A 79 7.22 -17.87 0.67
CA ALA A 79 6.22 -17.75 1.72
C ALA A 79 6.66 -18.39 3.03
N SER A 80 7.22 -19.60 2.98
CA SER A 80 7.70 -20.31 4.17
C SER A 80 8.86 -19.59 4.86
N ALA A 81 9.78 -19.00 4.08
CA ALA A 81 10.90 -18.23 4.61
C ALA A 81 10.48 -16.85 5.16
N ALA A 82 9.40 -16.26 4.65
CA ALA A 82 8.86 -14.99 5.14
C ALA A 82 8.12 -15.12 6.49
N LEU A 83 7.51 -16.27 6.79
CA LEU A 83 6.75 -16.45 8.04
C LEU A 83 7.58 -16.19 9.31
N PRO A 84 8.81 -16.71 9.46
CA PRO A 84 9.66 -16.37 10.60
C PRO A 84 9.96 -14.87 10.73
N LEU A 85 10.21 -14.17 9.62
CA LEU A 85 10.47 -12.72 9.63
C LEU A 85 9.25 -11.95 10.15
N ARG A 86 8.06 -12.32 9.67
CA ARG A 86 6.78 -11.78 10.15
C ARG A 86 6.64 -11.91 11.67
N HIS A 87 6.91 -13.10 12.20
CA HIS A 87 6.80 -13.36 13.64
C HIS A 87 7.85 -12.61 14.46
N THR A 88 9.09 -12.58 13.96
CA THR A 88 10.22 -11.97 14.67
C THR A 88 10.09 -10.46 14.78
N HIS A 89 9.71 -9.79 13.70
CA HIS A 89 9.66 -8.33 13.65
C HIS A 89 8.23 -7.76 13.84
N GLY A 90 7.20 -8.60 13.92
CA GLY A 90 5.81 -8.16 14.12
C GLY A 90 5.28 -7.28 12.98
N ILE A 91 5.77 -7.52 11.78
CA ILE A 91 5.36 -6.86 10.52
C ILE A 91 4.25 -7.66 9.83
N ASP A 92 3.65 -7.10 8.77
CA ASP A 92 2.65 -7.85 7.99
C ASP A 92 3.32 -8.90 7.10
N PHE A 93 2.52 -9.85 6.59
CA PHE A 93 3.07 -10.92 5.75
C PHE A 93 3.67 -10.39 4.44
N ASN A 94 3.05 -9.37 3.84
CA ASN A 94 3.57 -8.74 2.63
C ASN A 94 4.96 -8.12 2.86
N ASP A 95 5.10 -7.34 3.93
CA ASP A 95 6.38 -6.77 4.37
C ASP A 95 7.46 -7.84 4.55
N ALA A 96 7.11 -8.95 5.21
CA ALA A 96 8.02 -10.06 5.42
C ALA A 96 8.42 -10.75 4.10
N VAL A 97 7.50 -10.89 3.15
CA VAL A 97 7.81 -11.39 1.80
C VAL A 97 8.74 -10.43 1.09
N LEU A 98 8.52 -9.11 1.17
CA LEU A 98 9.39 -8.11 0.55
C LEU A 98 10.81 -8.16 1.11
N LEU A 99 10.96 -8.26 2.44
CA LEU A 99 12.28 -8.41 3.07
C LEU A 99 12.98 -9.70 2.65
N GLN A 100 12.27 -10.82 2.61
CA GLN A 100 12.84 -12.09 2.15
C GLN A 100 13.22 -12.04 0.66
N THR A 101 12.42 -11.36 -0.16
CA THR A 101 12.74 -11.08 -1.57
C THR A 101 14.02 -10.25 -1.68
N CYS A 102 14.18 -9.19 -0.87
CA CYS A 102 15.40 -8.39 -0.84
C CYS A 102 16.62 -9.26 -0.52
N HIS A 103 16.50 -10.10 0.51
CA HIS A 103 17.56 -11.01 0.92
C HIS A 103 17.95 -12.00 -0.19
N GLN A 104 16.98 -12.69 -0.81
CA GLN A 104 17.24 -13.65 -1.89
C GLN A 104 17.87 -13.02 -3.13
N ARG A 105 17.54 -11.75 -3.42
CA ARG A 105 18.05 -11.02 -4.58
C ARG A 105 19.29 -10.18 -4.28
N GLY A 106 19.79 -10.20 -3.04
CA GLY A 106 20.93 -9.38 -2.61
C GLY A 106 20.67 -7.87 -2.72
N VAL A 107 19.41 -7.45 -2.61
CA VAL A 107 19.04 -6.03 -2.61
C VAL A 107 19.30 -5.44 -1.24
N THR A 108 20.13 -4.40 -1.20
CA THR A 108 20.60 -3.76 0.05
C THR A 108 19.90 -2.45 0.36
N VAL A 109 18.96 -2.01 -0.48
CA VAL A 109 18.23 -0.74 -0.33
C VAL A 109 16.74 -0.98 -0.51
N LEU A 110 15.93 -0.52 0.44
CA LEU A 110 14.47 -0.59 0.44
C LEU A 110 13.87 0.80 0.60
N ALA A 111 13.01 1.17 -0.34
CA ALA A 111 12.21 2.38 -0.26
C ALA A 111 10.83 2.10 0.36
N THR A 112 10.52 2.72 1.50
CA THR A 112 9.24 2.55 2.21
C THR A 112 8.94 3.77 3.10
N ASP A 113 7.65 4.08 3.28
CA ASP A 113 7.17 5.02 4.32
C ASP A 113 6.67 4.30 5.59
N ASP A 114 6.68 2.96 5.61
CA ASP A 114 6.25 2.17 6.76
C ASP A 114 7.36 2.05 7.80
N SER A 115 7.12 2.62 8.98
CA SER A 115 8.09 2.64 10.07
C SER A 115 8.49 1.26 10.63
N LYS A 116 7.58 0.28 10.62
CA LYS A 116 7.85 -1.07 11.14
C LYS A 116 8.66 -1.87 10.14
N LEU A 117 8.29 -1.81 8.85
CA LEU A 117 9.08 -2.41 7.77
C LEU A 117 10.47 -1.77 7.69
N ALA A 118 10.56 -0.44 7.81
CA ALA A 118 11.83 0.27 7.88
C ALA A 118 12.72 -0.24 9.02
N ALA A 119 12.17 -0.37 10.24
CA ALA A 119 12.92 -0.89 11.38
C ALA A 119 13.41 -2.33 11.15
N ALA A 120 12.52 -3.22 10.69
CA ALA A 120 12.86 -4.61 10.39
C ALA A 120 13.93 -4.74 9.30
N GLY A 121 13.83 -3.94 8.22
CA GLY A 121 14.82 -3.93 7.16
C GLY A 121 16.19 -3.43 7.65
N ALA A 122 16.21 -2.38 8.48
CA ALA A 122 17.45 -1.86 9.06
C ALA A 122 18.16 -2.89 9.96
N GLU A 123 17.41 -3.66 10.75
CA GLU A 123 17.96 -4.77 11.56
C GLU A 123 18.60 -5.88 10.70
N LEU A 124 18.12 -6.06 9.47
CA LEU A 124 18.67 -6.99 8.49
C LEU A 124 19.80 -6.39 7.63
N GLY A 125 20.26 -5.18 7.95
CA GLY A 125 21.32 -4.48 7.22
C GLY A 125 20.89 -3.90 5.87
N ILE A 126 19.58 -3.74 5.64
CA ILE A 126 19.03 -3.06 4.46
C ILE A 126 18.99 -1.55 4.75
N VAL A 127 19.54 -0.76 3.84
CA VAL A 127 19.45 0.70 3.88
C VAL A 127 18.02 1.12 3.54
N ILE A 128 17.40 1.86 4.45
CA ILE A 128 16.05 2.39 4.23
C ILE A 128 16.13 3.78 3.62
N GLU A 129 15.35 3.99 2.57
CA GLU A 129 15.14 5.29 1.97
C GLU A 129 13.65 5.65 2.00
N ASN A 130 13.33 6.92 2.21
CA ASN A 130 11.96 7.40 2.24
C ASN A 130 11.91 8.80 1.61
N PRO A 131 11.20 8.99 0.48
CA PRO A 131 11.05 10.32 -0.13
C PRO A 131 10.08 11.24 0.64
N ILE A 132 9.42 10.74 1.68
CA ILE A 132 8.46 11.49 2.48
C ILE A 132 9.14 12.12 3.69
N ASP A 133 9.43 13.42 3.59
CA ASP A 133 9.94 14.19 4.72
C ASP A 133 8.83 14.56 5.74
N THR A 134 9.23 15.19 6.84
CA THR A 134 8.28 15.55 7.92
C THR A 134 7.26 16.59 7.48
N ALA A 135 7.63 17.52 6.61
CA ALA A 135 6.73 18.56 6.13
C ALA A 135 5.68 17.96 5.18
N LEU A 136 6.11 17.09 4.26
CA LEU A 136 5.24 16.36 3.36
C LEU A 136 4.31 15.40 4.11
N ARG A 137 4.82 14.72 5.15
CA ARG A 137 4.00 13.87 6.02
C ARG A 137 2.87 14.64 6.71
N ALA A 138 3.13 15.87 7.14
CA ALA A 138 2.09 16.73 7.73
C ALA A 138 1.01 17.09 6.69
N GLN A 139 1.40 17.40 5.45
CA GLN A 139 0.46 17.67 4.35
C GLN A 139 -0.38 16.43 4.00
N MET A 140 0.25 15.25 3.91
CA MET A 140 -0.45 13.98 3.70
C MET A 140 -1.49 13.75 4.78
N LYS A 141 -1.12 13.94 6.05
CA LYS A 141 -2.06 13.78 7.17
C LYS A 141 -3.26 14.74 7.05
N GLN A 142 -3.00 16.02 6.78
CA GLN A 142 -4.07 17.00 6.60
C GLN A 142 -4.99 16.62 5.44
N TRP A 143 -4.41 16.17 4.32
CA TRP A 143 -5.16 15.72 3.16
C TRP A 143 -6.00 14.48 3.48
N GLU A 144 -5.44 13.47 4.17
CA GLU A 144 -6.17 12.27 4.60
C GLU A 144 -7.37 12.63 5.49
N ASP A 145 -7.18 13.54 6.46
CA ASP A 145 -8.23 13.96 7.38
C ASP A 145 -9.38 14.71 6.66
N GLN A 146 -9.09 15.34 5.51
CA GLN A 146 -10.07 16.07 4.70
C GLN A 146 -10.79 15.21 3.64
N ASN A 147 -10.10 14.22 3.08
CA ASN A 147 -10.56 13.49 1.89
C ASN A 147 -10.99 12.05 2.19
N LEU A 148 -10.62 11.49 3.34
CA LEU A 148 -10.89 10.10 3.68
C LEU A 148 -11.76 10.01 4.94
N PRO A 149 -12.62 8.98 5.06
CA PRO A 149 -13.27 8.68 6.33
C PRO A 149 -12.24 8.44 7.42
N ALA A 150 -12.62 8.74 8.66
CA ALA A 150 -11.81 8.44 9.83
C ALA A 150 -11.33 6.98 9.82
N LYS A 151 -10.07 6.77 10.23
CA LYS A 151 -9.45 5.44 10.27
C LYS A 151 -10.24 4.50 11.19
N GLY A 152 -10.15 3.20 10.92
CA GLY A 152 -10.86 2.16 11.68
C GLY A 152 -12.26 1.89 11.14
N LEU A 153 -13.24 1.76 12.04
CA LEU A 153 -14.59 1.31 11.71
C LEU A 153 -15.26 2.14 10.61
N PRO A 154 -15.21 3.49 10.60
CA PRO A 154 -15.88 4.26 9.55
C PRO A 154 -15.38 3.94 8.13
N ARG A 155 -14.07 3.74 7.97
CA ARG A 155 -13.48 3.33 6.69
C ARG A 155 -13.90 1.91 6.29
N ILE A 156 -14.05 0.99 7.25
CA ILE A 156 -14.55 -0.38 6.98
C ILE A 156 -16.02 -0.31 6.52
N LEU A 157 -16.86 0.43 7.24
CA LEU A 157 -18.28 0.58 6.90
C LEU A 157 -18.45 1.24 5.54
N MET A 158 -17.67 2.28 5.22
CA MET A 158 -17.65 2.89 3.88
C MET A 158 -17.33 1.87 2.78
N ARG A 159 -16.37 0.97 2.99
CA ARG A 159 -16.03 -0.07 2.01
C ARG A 159 -17.18 -1.04 1.78
N ILE A 160 -17.83 -1.49 2.86
CA ILE A 160 -19.01 -2.37 2.77
C ILE A 160 -20.13 -1.64 2.03
N HIS A 161 -20.42 -0.40 2.40
CA HIS A 161 -21.43 0.43 1.74
C HIS A 161 -21.20 0.57 0.23
N ARG A 162 -19.97 0.89 -0.19
CA ARG A 162 -19.61 0.97 -1.62
C ARG A 162 -19.78 -0.36 -2.34
N TRP A 163 -19.34 -1.47 -1.73
CA TRP A 163 -19.47 -2.81 -2.29
C TRP A 163 -20.93 -3.23 -2.48
N ILE A 164 -21.80 -2.89 -1.51
CA ILE A 164 -23.25 -3.11 -1.62
C ILE A 164 -23.81 -2.24 -2.75
N GLY A 165 -23.47 -0.95 -2.80
CA GLY A 165 -24.02 0.01 -3.77
C GLY A 165 -23.71 -0.32 -5.24
N GLN A 166 -22.63 -1.05 -5.51
CA GLN A 166 -22.33 -1.57 -6.85
C GLN A 166 -23.31 -2.67 -7.31
N ARG A 167 -24.03 -3.32 -6.39
CA ARG A 167 -24.90 -4.47 -6.65
C ARG A 167 -26.38 -4.15 -6.40
N ASP A 168 -26.65 -3.40 -5.34
CA ASP A 168 -27.98 -3.04 -4.88
C ASP A 168 -27.93 -1.67 -4.20
N ALA A 169 -28.40 -0.64 -4.91
CA ALA A 169 -28.42 0.72 -4.41
C ALA A 169 -29.39 0.92 -3.23
N ALA A 170 -30.49 0.14 -3.17
CA ALA A 170 -31.46 0.24 -2.08
C ALA A 170 -30.88 -0.34 -0.79
N LEU A 171 -30.26 -1.52 -0.87
CA LEU A 171 -29.59 -2.13 0.27
C LEU A 171 -28.43 -1.28 0.78
N ALA A 172 -27.73 -0.55 -0.11
CA ALA A 172 -26.68 0.37 0.30
C ALA A 172 -27.24 1.53 1.11
N ALA A 173 -28.36 2.12 0.69
CA ALA A 173 -29.04 3.17 1.45
C ALA A 173 -29.49 2.68 2.83
N ASP A 174 -30.05 1.47 2.90
CA ASP A 174 -30.44 0.83 4.16
C ASP A 174 -29.24 0.59 5.07
N PHE A 175 -28.13 0.09 4.52
CA PHE A 175 -26.88 -0.11 5.25
C PHE A 175 -26.31 1.21 5.80
N TYR A 176 -26.32 2.28 5.00
CA TYR A 176 -25.86 3.60 5.43
C TYR A 176 -26.70 4.14 6.59
N SER A 177 -28.02 3.99 6.50
CA SER A 177 -28.96 4.38 7.56
C SER A 177 -28.74 3.55 8.83
N ALA A 178 -28.67 2.23 8.70
CA ALA A 178 -28.47 1.30 9.82
C ALA A 178 -27.15 1.53 10.56
N THR A 179 -26.12 2.01 9.86
CA THR A 179 -24.81 2.31 10.45
C THR A 179 -24.67 3.75 10.95
N GLN A 180 -25.77 4.51 10.99
CA GLN A 180 -25.81 5.93 11.35
C GLN A 180 -24.80 6.76 10.56
N GLY A 181 -24.86 6.64 9.24
CA GLY A 181 -23.92 7.29 8.35
C GLY A 181 -22.51 6.75 8.52
N LEU A 182 -22.36 5.42 8.63
CA LEU A 182 -21.08 4.72 8.67
C LEU A 182 -20.25 5.03 9.94
N SER A 183 -20.89 5.42 11.03
CA SER A 183 -20.20 5.76 12.28
C SER A 183 -20.14 4.59 13.27
N ARG A 184 -21.10 3.64 13.21
CA ARG A 184 -21.17 2.49 14.12
C ARG A 184 -21.92 1.30 13.52
N LEU A 185 -21.77 0.13 14.16
CA LEU A 185 -22.67 -1.01 13.97
C LEU A 185 -23.76 -0.93 15.05
N VAL A 186 -25.03 -1.04 14.65
CA VAL A 186 -26.20 -1.03 15.54
C VAL A 186 -26.72 -2.45 15.70
#